data_AF-A0A3G8X265-F1
#
_entry.id   AF-A0A3G8X265-F1
#
_cell.length_a   1.000
_cell.length_b   1.000
_cell.length_c   1.000
_cell.angle_alpha   90.00
_cell.angle_beta   90.00
_cell.angle_gamma   90.00
#
_symmetry.space_group_name_H-M   'P 1'
#
loop_
_entity.id
_entity.type
_entity.pdbx_description
1 polymer ?
#
loop_
_entity_poly.entity_id
_entity_poly.type
_entity_poly.pdbx_seq_one_letter_code
_entity_poly.pdbx_strand_id
1 'polypeptide(L)'
;MKVKAYPILLFIILITSSQVSYAQLPQTKFDLNGDLRTVESGMLIVPPKNKYDKLTDSLEKNLKQNPSDTTSLFYRALLYYSYNQMLAEPAQRTKGTLENLTVGKDMIEKAIQLNMTDFRALLLRAQIYHELCYRFSGDERWMFSPGEVAKRKKLFENYKGKTNKYYTDLIKLDGSKEYLYNKKKIT
;
A
#
# COMPACT_ATOMS: atom_id res chain seq x y z
N MET A 1 -32.62 -24.99 -40.06
CA MET A 1 -32.76 -23.75 -39.25
C MET A 1 -31.82 -22.69 -39.80
N LYS A 2 -32.35 -21.58 -40.35
CA LYS A 2 -31.53 -20.42 -40.75
C LYS A 2 -31.26 -19.59 -39.49
N VAL A 3 -30.05 -19.69 -38.94
CA VAL A 3 -29.62 -18.81 -37.85
C VAL A 3 -29.59 -17.39 -38.42
N LYS A 4 -30.42 -16.49 -37.87
CA LYS A 4 -30.43 -15.08 -38.29
C LYS A 4 -29.04 -14.50 -37.98
N ALA A 5 -28.43 -13.76 -38.91
CA ALA A 5 -27.07 -13.23 -38.74
C ALA A 5 -26.95 -12.16 -37.63
N TYR A 6 -28.07 -11.57 -37.22
CA TYR A 6 -28.14 -10.51 -36.20
C TYR A 6 -27.62 -10.90 -34.81
N PRO A 7 -28.01 -12.04 -34.19
CA PRO A 7 -27.44 -12.47 -32.90
C PRO A 7 -25.93 -12.71 -32.95
N ILE A 8 -25.38 -13.15 -34.10
CA ILE A 8 -23.93 -13.37 -34.26
C ILE A 8 -23.19 -12.03 -34.26
N LEU A 9 -23.72 -11.03 -34.97
CA LEU A 9 -23.13 -9.69 -35.00
C LEU A 9 -23.15 -9.02 -33.61
N LEU A 10 -24.26 -9.16 -32.87
CA LEU A 10 -24.40 -8.62 -31.51
C LEU A 10 -23.43 -9.29 -30.52
N PHE A 11 -23.21 -10.60 -30.67
CA PHE A 11 -22.24 -11.35 -29.87
C PHE A 11 -20.80 -10.93 -30.16
N ILE A 12 -20.45 -10.67 -31.42
CA ILE A 12 -19.12 -10.17 -31.82
C ILE A 12 -18.87 -8.76 -31.27
N ILE A 13 -19.88 -7.88 -31.28
CA ILE A 13 -19.78 -6.53 -30.68
C ILE A 13 -19.59 -6.61 -29.15
N LEU A 14 -20.28 -7.52 -28.47
CA LEU A 14 -20.11 -7.78 -27.03
C LEU A 14 -18.71 -8.34 -26.69
N ILE A 15 -18.16 -9.23 -27.53
CA ILE A 15 -16.82 -9.78 -27.32
C ILE A 15 -15.74 -8.72 -27.57
N THR A 16 -15.88 -7.90 -28.62
CA THR A 16 -14.87 -6.87 -28.95
C THR A 16 -14.90 -5.68 -27.97
N SER A 17 -16.07 -5.34 -27.42
CA SER A 17 -16.20 -4.30 -26.39
C SER A 17 -15.70 -4.70 -25.00
N SER A 18 -15.66 -6.01 -24.68
CA SER A 18 -15.14 -6.50 -23.39
C SER A 18 -13.61 -6.58 -23.34
N GLN A 19 -12.90 -6.46 -24.48
CA GLN A 19 -11.44 -6.53 -24.53
C GLN A 19 -10.72 -5.25 -24.04
N VAL A 20 -11.45 -4.22 -23.62
CA VAL A 20 -10.87 -2.94 -23.17
C VAL A 20 -10.85 -2.77 -21.64
N SER A 21 -11.00 -3.86 -20.89
CA SER A 21 -10.89 -3.83 -19.42
C SER A 21 -9.41 -3.94 -18.98
N TYR A 22 -8.70 -2.81 -19.01
CA TYR A 22 -7.24 -2.75 -18.86
C TYR A 22 -6.71 -2.52 -17.44
N ALA A 23 -7.50 -2.70 -16.38
CA ALA A 23 -7.00 -2.50 -15.02
C ALA A 23 -7.66 -3.45 -14.03
N GLN A 24 -7.25 -4.72 -14.06
CA GLN A 24 -7.53 -5.59 -12.93
C GLN A 24 -6.75 -5.08 -11.71
N LEU A 25 -7.45 -4.89 -10.59
CA LEU A 25 -6.83 -4.48 -9.34
C LEU A 25 -5.73 -5.48 -8.95
N PRO A 26 -4.62 -5.03 -8.32
CA PRO A 26 -3.56 -5.91 -7.89
C PRO A 26 -4.14 -6.97 -6.96
N GLN A 27 -3.91 -8.24 -7.29
CA GLN A 27 -4.17 -9.30 -6.34
C GLN A 27 -3.24 -9.13 -5.14
N THR A 28 -3.76 -9.40 -3.95
CA THR A 28 -3.01 -9.25 -2.70
C THR A 28 -2.85 -10.59 -2.00
N LYS A 29 -1.69 -10.83 -1.39
CA LYS A 29 -1.40 -11.99 -0.54
C LYS A 29 -0.78 -11.54 0.79
N PHE A 30 -0.84 -12.41 1.79
CA PHE A 30 -0.01 -12.30 2.98
C PHE A 30 1.25 -13.15 2.77
N ASP A 31 2.43 -12.58 3.01
CA ASP A 31 3.67 -13.35 2.98
C ASP A 31 3.91 -14.15 4.28
N LEU A 32 5.00 -14.91 4.32
CA LEU A 32 5.38 -15.72 5.49
C LEU A 32 5.65 -14.89 6.76
N ASN A 33 5.92 -13.59 6.61
CA ASN A 33 6.12 -12.67 7.72
C ASN A 33 4.81 -11.97 8.15
N GLY A 34 3.69 -12.31 7.52
CA GLY A 34 2.39 -11.71 7.78
C GLY A 34 2.21 -10.33 7.16
N ASP A 35 3.07 -9.93 6.22
CA ASP A 35 2.97 -8.64 5.53
C ASP A 35 2.02 -8.72 4.33
N LEU A 36 1.24 -7.66 4.09
CA LEU A 36 0.45 -7.52 2.87
C LEU A 36 1.38 -7.22 1.69
N ARG A 37 1.23 -8.00 0.61
CA ARG A 37 1.99 -7.88 -0.63
C ARG A 37 1.08 -7.95 -1.85
N THR A 38 1.51 -7.38 -2.97
CA THR A 38 0.93 -7.69 -4.28
C THR A 38 1.38 -9.08 -4.74
N VAL A 39 0.54 -9.76 -5.52
CA VAL A 39 0.89 -11.03 -6.16
C VAL A 39 1.70 -10.73 -7.41
N GLU A 40 2.96 -11.18 -7.39
CA GLU A 40 3.90 -11.03 -8.48
C GLU A 40 4.25 -12.39 -9.09
N SER A 41 4.68 -12.37 -10.35
CA SER A 41 5.12 -13.58 -11.05
C SER A 41 6.44 -14.09 -10.47
N GLY A 42 6.55 -15.41 -10.29
CA GLY A 42 7.76 -16.06 -9.79
C GLY A 42 8.04 -15.76 -8.31
N MET A 43 9.31 -15.54 -7.96
CA MET A 43 9.78 -15.29 -6.59
C MET A 43 9.81 -13.80 -6.21
N LEU A 44 9.20 -12.93 -7.02
CA LEU A 44 9.23 -11.49 -6.78
C LEU A 44 8.37 -11.11 -5.57
N ILE A 45 8.95 -10.26 -4.70
CA ILE A 45 8.27 -9.68 -3.54
C ILE A 45 7.88 -8.22 -3.81
N VAL A 46 8.67 -7.53 -4.63
CA VAL A 46 8.44 -6.15 -5.06
C VAL A 46 7.88 -6.18 -6.49
N PRO A 47 6.81 -5.44 -6.79
CA PRO A 47 6.32 -5.34 -8.16
C PRO A 47 7.40 -4.75 -9.08
N PRO A 48 7.55 -5.28 -10.31
CA PRO A 48 8.41 -4.67 -11.32
C PRO A 48 8.08 -3.19 -11.51
N LYS A 49 9.12 -2.40 -11.78
CA LYS A 49 8.98 -0.98 -12.11
C LYS A 49 8.00 -0.83 -13.28
N ASN A 50 7.12 0.17 -13.18
CA ASN A 50 6.12 0.52 -14.19
C ASN A 50 4.98 -0.50 -14.42
N LYS A 51 4.96 -1.65 -13.71
CA LYS A 51 3.91 -2.68 -13.89
C LYS A 51 2.50 -2.11 -13.71
N TYR A 52 2.34 -1.19 -12.75
CA TYR A 52 1.04 -0.66 -12.35
C TYR A 52 0.80 0.79 -12.78
N ASP A 53 1.50 1.30 -13.80
CA ASP A 53 1.36 2.71 -14.23
C ASP A 53 -0.05 3.02 -14.74
N LYS A 54 -0.58 2.21 -15.67
CA LYS A 54 -1.95 2.42 -16.20
C LYS A 54 -3.01 2.33 -15.11
N LEU A 55 -2.82 1.41 -14.16
CA LEU A 55 -3.71 1.28 -13.01
C LEU A 55 -3.60 2.52 -12.12
N THR A 56 -2.38 2.98 -11.86
CA THR A 56 -2.11 4.20 -11.09
C THR A 56 -2.83 5.40 -11.68
N ASP A 57 -2.72 5.62 -12.99
CA ASP A 57 -3.42 6.70 -13.69
C ASP A 57 -4.95 6.59 -13.54
N SER A 58 -5.47 5.37 -13.63
CA SER A 58 -6.90 5.09 -13.44
C SER A 58 -7.36 5.40 -12.02
N LEU A 59 -6.63 4.93 -11.00
CA LEU A 59 -6.91 5.19 -9.59
C LEU A 59 -6.86 6.69 -9.29
N GLU A 60 -5.88 7.41 -9.83
CA GLU A 60 -5.76 8.85 -9.65
C GLU A 60 -6.90 9.62 -10.31
N LYS A 61 -7.29 9.22 -11.53
CA LYS A 61 -8.47 9.79 -12.18
C LYS A 61 -9.72 9.56 -11.34
N ASN A 62 -9.87 8.37 -10.76
CA ASN A 62 -11.02 8.05 -9.92
C ASN A 62 -11.03 8.88 -8.64
N LEU A 63 -9.87 9.05 -7.98
CA LEU A 63 -9.75 9.89 -6.78
C LEU A 63 -9.96 11.39 -7.06
N LYS A 64 -9.68 11.86 -8.27
CA LYS A 64 -10.04 13.23 -8.68
C LYS A 64 -11.54 13.42 -8.83
N GLN A 65 -12.26 12.41 -9.32
CA GLN A 65 -13.72 12.45 -9.50
C GLN A 65 -14.48 12.16 -8.20
N ASN A 66 -13.98 11.21 -7.41
CA ASN A 66 -14.51 10.80 -6.13
C ASN A 66 -13.37 10.66 -5.10
N PRO A 67 -13.03 11.76 -4.40
CA PRO A 67 -11.96 11.76 -3.40
C PRO A 67 -12.20 10.85 -2.19
N SER A 68 -13.42 10.33 -2.03
CA SER A 68 -13.82 9.46 -0.92
C SER A 68 -13.91 7.98 -1.32
N ASP A 69 -13.50 7.61 -2.54
CA ASP A 69 -13.42 6.21 -2.94
C ASP A 69 -12.33 5.48 -2.13
N THR A 70 -12.77 4.76 -1.10
CA THR A 70 -11.92 4.00 -0.19
C THR A 70 -11.15 2.89 -0.90
N THR A 71 -11.70 2.31 -1.96
CA THR A 71 -11.01 1.28 -2.75
C THR A 71 -9.84 1.90 -3.48
N SER A 72 -10.05 3.04 -4.14
CA SER A 72 -8.95 3.73 -4.84
C SER A 72 -7.90 4.25 -3.87
N LEU A 73 -8.29 4.78 -2.71
CA LEU A 73 -7.38 5.20 -1.65
C LEU A 73 -6.52 4.02 -1.16
N PHE A 74 -7.14 2.87 -0.88
CA PHE A 74 -6.44 1.68 -0.43
C PHE A 74 -5.42 1.18 -1.46
N TYR A 75 -5.84 0.98 -2.71
CA TYR A 75 -4.94 0.46 -3.73
C TYR A 75 -3.82 1.44 -4.10
N ARG A 76 -4.11 2.74 -4.10
CA ARG A 76 -3.05 3.74 -4.33
C ARG A 76 -2.05 3.76 -3.17
N ALA A 77 -2.52 3.68 -1.92
CA ALA A 77 -1.65 3.53 -0.76
C ALA A 77 -0.82 2.24 -0.81
N LEU A 78 -1.41 1.13 -1.24
CA LEU A 78 -0.70 -0.15 -1.40
C LEU A 78 0.44 -0.02 -2.40
N LEU A 79 0.20 0.61 -3.55
CA LEU A 79 1.25 0.82 -4.56
C LEU A 79 2.36 1.75 -4.04
N TYR A 80 2.01 2.83 -3.34
CA TYR A 80 3.01 3.66 -2.67
C TYR A 80 3.86 2.85 -1.70
N TYR A 81 3.24 2.01 -0.87
CA TYR A 81 3.97 1.12 0.03
C TYR A 81 4.86 0.12 -0.72
N SER A 82 4.32 -0.61 -1.70
CA SER A 82 5.01 -1.68 -2.42
C SER A 82 6.28 -1.22 -3.13
N TYR A 83 6.28 0.00 -3.67
CA TYR A 83 7.44 0.59 -4.34
C TYR A 83 8.42 1.32 -3.39
N ASN A 84 8.06 1.54 -2.12
CA ASN A 84 8.83 2.37 -1.19
C ASN A 84 9.14 1.69 0.15
N GLN A 85 8.84 0.39 0.28
CA GLN A 85 9.23 -0.45 1.41
C GLN A 85 10.74 -0.74 1.41
N MET A 86 11.30 -1.15 2.55
CA MET A 86 12.72 -1.46 2.71
C MET A 86 13.27 -2.44 1.66
N LEU A 87 12.49 -3.43 1.21
CA LEU A 87 12.94 -4.37 0.17
C LEU A 87 13.09 -3.72 -1.23
N ALA A 88 12.30 -2.69 -1.51
CA ALA A 88 12.36 -1.93 -2.77
C ALA A 88 13.40 -0.82 -2.68
N GLU A 89 13.45 -0.13 -1.55
CA GLU A 89 14.32 1.01 -1.28
C GLU A 89 15.06 0.81 0.05
N PRO A 90 16.20 0.08 0.04
CA PRO A 90 16.90 -0.33 1.26
C PRO A 90 17.62 0.81 1.97
N ALA A 91 17.97 1.89 1.27
CA ALA A 91 18.59 3.04 1.92
C ALA A 91 17.51 3.85 2.66
N GLN A 92 17.75 4.19 3.93
CA GLN A 92 16.80 4.99 4.73
C GLN A 92 16.45 6.34 4.08
N ARG A 93 17.34 6.86 3.22
CA ARG A 93 17.24 8.18 2.58
C ARG A 93 17.13 8.13 1.06
N THR A 94 16.63 7.06 0.47
CA THR A 94 16.29 7.10 -0.96
C THR A 94 15.39 8.31 -1.23
N LYS A 95 15.79 9.13 -2.20
CA LYS A 95 15.05 10.33 -2.61
C LYS A 95 13.62 9.97 -3.04
N GLY A 96 12.63 10.69 -2.53
CA GLY A 96 11.22 10.50 -2.88
C GLY A 96 10.51 9.42 -2.04
N THR A 97 11.26 8.54 -1.37
CA THR A 97 10.68 7.43 -0.60
C THR A 97 9.87 7.92 0.61
N LEU A 98 10.37 8.91 1.34
CA LEU A 98 9.67 9.46 2.50
C LEU A 98 8.39 10.20 2.07
N GLU A 99 8.47 10.98 0.99
CA GLU A 99 7.34 11.71 0.42
C GLU A 99 6.25 10.72 -0.04
N ASN A 100 6.64 9.70 -0.79
CA ASN A 100 5.74 8.66 -1.28
C ASN A 100 5.06 7.88 -0.14
N LEU A 101 5.83 7.48 0.89
CA LEU A 101 5.28 6.80 2.07
C LEU A 101 4.32 7.71 2.85
N THR A 102 4.59 9.01 2.91
CA THR A 102 3.71 9.99 3.56
C THR A 102 2.39 10.13 2.80
N VAL A 103 2.44 10.20 1.46
CA VAL A 103 1.22 10.19 0.62
C VAL A 103 0.43 8.89 0.83
N GLY A 104 1.10 7.73 0.81
CA GLY A 104 0.47 6.44 1.09
C GLY A 104 -0.18 6.38 2.47
N LYS A 105 0.49 6.93 3.50
CA LYS A 105 -0.03 7.05 4.86
C LYS A 105 -1.32 7.88 4.89
N ASP A 106 -1.33 9.04 4.25
CA ASP A 106 -2.50 9.91 4.25
C ASP A 106 -3.68 9.27 3.52
N MET A 107 -3.42 8.57 2.42
CA MET A 107 -4.46 7.84 1.69
C MET A 107 -5.07 6.70 2.50
N ILE A 108 -4.25 5.89 3.18
CA ILE A 108 -4.79 4.76 3.97
C ILE A 108 -5.51 5.23 5.24
N GLU A 109 -5.02 6.28 5.90
CA GLU A 109 -5.71 6.88 7.03
C GLU A 109 -7.05 7.48 6.59
N LYS A 110 -7.10 8.16 5.44
CA LYS A 110 -8.35 8.67 4.87
C LYS A 110 -9.33 7.55 4.55
N ALA A 111 -8.87 6.44 3.96
CA ALA A 111 -9.73 5.29 3.67
C ALA A 111 -10.38 4.73 4.95
N ILE A 112 -9.60 4.61 6.02
CA ILE A 112 -10.08 4.12 7.33
C ILE A 112 -11.01 5.13 8.00
N GLN A 113 -10.72 6.44 7.93
CA GLN A 113 -11.61 7.50 8.41
C GLN A 113 -12.97 7.50 7.69
N LEU A 114 -12.98 7.08 6.43
CA LEU A 114 -14.18 6.85 5.61
C LEU A 114 -14.80 5.46 5.85
N ASN A 115 -14.54 4.86 7.02
CA ASN A 115 -15.08 3.59 7.48
C ASN A 115 -14.67 2.34 6.68
N MET A 116 -13.51 2.34 6.03
CA MET A 116 -12.94 1.09 5.50
C MET A 116 -12.49 0.18 6.65
N THR A 117 -13.19 -0.92 6.86
CA THR A 117 -12.93 -1.91 7.93
C THR A 117 -12.15 -3.14 7.47
N ASP A 118 -11.74 -3.18 6.19
CA ASP A 118 -10.97 -4.30 5.63
C ASP A 118 -9.68 -4.55 6.41
N PHE A 119 -9.45 -5.79 6.85
CA PHE A 119 -8.25 -6.19 7.57
C PHE A 119 -6.96 -5.81 6.83
N ARG A 120 -6.94 -5.94 5.50
CA ARG A 120 -5.81 -5.58 4.64
C ARG A 120 -5.48 -4.09 4.75
N ALA A 121 -6.50 -3.23 4.83
CA ALA A 121 -6.29 -1.80 4.99
C ALA A 121 -5.67 -1.47 6.36
N LEU A 122 -6.14 -2.12 7.42
CA LEU A 122 -5.59 -1.96 8.77
C LEU A 122 -4.15 -2.46 8.86
N LEU A 123 -3.84 -3.60 8.23
CA LEU A 123 -2.49 -4.15 8.15
C LEU A 123 -1.57 -3.25 7.33
N LEU A 124 -2.01 -2.79 6.15
CA LEU A 124 -1.25 -1.87 5.31
C LEU A 124 -0.91 -0.57 6.06
N ARG A 125 -1.87 -0.04 6.84
CA ARG A 125 -1.60 1.11 7.71
C ARG A 125 -0.47 0.81 8.69
N ALA A 126 -0.52 -0.31 9.40
CA ALA A 126 0.56 -0.68 10.33
C ALA A 126 1.92 -0.80 9.63
N GLN A 127 1.96 -1.42 8.44
CA GLN A 127 3.17 -1.57 7.64
C GLN A 127 3.74 -0.23 7.16
N ILE A 128 2.90 0.71 6.69
CA ILE A 128 3.37 2.04 6.26
C ILE A 128 3.99 2.80 7.43
N TYR A 129 3.38 2.76 8.62
CA TYR A 129 3.95 3.41 9.81
C TYR A 129 5.25 2.75 10.27
N HIS A 130 5.36 1.42 10.14
CA HIS A 130 6.60 0.70 10.40
C HIS A 130 7.73 1.17 9.46
N GLU A 131 7.45 1.26 8.16
CA GLU A 131 8.43 1.76 7.17
C GLU A 131 8.81 3.21 7.44
N LEU A 132 7.85 4.08 7.77
CA LEU A 132 8.13 5.46 8.15
C LEU A 132 9.07 5.51 9.36
N CYS A 133 8.85 4.68 10.38
CA CYS A 133 9.74 4.57 11.53
C CYS A 133 11.17 4.19 11.10
N TYR A 134 11.30 3.21 10.21
CA TYR A 134 12.59 2.82 9.63
C TYR A 134 13.31 3.98 8.91
N ARG A 135 12.58 4.88 8.23
CA ARG A 135 13.18 6.07 7.57
C ARG A 135 13.75 7.10 8.54
N PHE A 136 13.41 7.03 9.83
CA PHE A 136 13.92 7.93 10.87
C PHE A 136 14.81 7.24 11.92
N SER A 137 15.17 5.96 11.74
CA SER A 137 15.92 5.20 12.77
C SER A 137 17.44 5.30 12.67
N GLY A 138 17.99 5.88 11.60
CA GLY A 138 19.44 6.02 11.40
C GLY A 138 20.11 7.07 12.30
N ASP A 139 21.39 6.86 12.63
CA ASP A 139 22.21 7.92 13.23
C ASP A 139 22.70 8.90 12.16
N GLU A 140 22.15 10.11 12.20
CA GLU A 140 22.37 11.15 11.19
C GLU A 140 22.89 12.44 11.81
N ARG A 141 23.49 12.37 13.01
CA ARG A 141 24.08 13.52 13.70
C ARG A 141 25.21 14.18 12.91
N TRP A 142 25.84 13.44 12.00
CA TRP A 142 26.87 13.94 11.09
C TRP A 142 26.30 14.78 9.95
N MET A 143 25.01 14.67 9.65
CA MET A 143 24.36 15.36 8.53
C MET A 143 23.43 16.49 8.97
N PHE A 144 22.78 16.36 10.13
CA PHE A 144 21.76 17.28 10.59
C PHE A 144 22.22 18.12 11.77
N SER A 145 21.69 19.34 11.84
CA SER A 145 21.82 20.17 13.03
C SER A 145 21.14 19.50 14.25
N PRO A 146 21.56 19.82 15.49
CA PRO A 146 20.93 19.26 16.69
C PRO A 146 19.41 19.46 16.74
N GLY A 147 18.91 20.60 16.26
CA GLY A 147 17.46 20.88 16.21
C GLY A 147 16.70 19.99 15.22
N GLU A 148 17.30 19.68 14.07
CA GLU A 148 16.73 18.77 13.08
C GLU A 148 16.75 17.33 13.58
N VAL A 149 17.84 16.90 14.23
CA VAL A 149 17.92 15.58 14.89
C VAL A 149 16.80 15.43 15.92
N ALA A 150 16.54 16.46 16.73
CA ALA A 150 15.45 16.44 17.70
C ALA A 150 14.06 16.31 17.03
N LYS A 151 13.81 17.04 15.94
CA LYS A 151 12.56 16.92 15.16
C LYS A 151 12.39 15.51 14.58
N ARG A 152 13.44 14.95 14.00
CA ARG A 152 13.45 13.59 13.43
C ARG A 152 13.20 12.53 14.50
N LYS A 153 13.83 12.66 15.67
CA LYS A 153 13.55 11.78 16.82
C LYS A 153 12.10 11.86 17.27
N LYS A 154 11.50 13.05 17.30
CA LYS A 154 10.07 13.19 17.62
C LYS A 154 9.16 12.49 16.61
N LEU A 155 9.50 12.56 15.32
CA LEU A 155 8.79 11.83 14.26
C LEU A 155 8.93 10.32 14.43
N PHE A 156 10.14 9.83 14.70
CA PHE A 156 10.41 8.43 14.99
C PHE A 156 9.53 7.92 16.15
N GLU A 157 9.54 8.60 17.30
CA GLU A 157 8.75 8.17 18.46
C GLU A 157 7.24 8.20 18.19
N ASN A 158 6.76 9.18 17.43
CA ASN A 158 5.35 9.23 17.01
C ASN A 158 4.98 8.01 16.15
N TYR A 159 5.77 7.74 15.11
CA TYR A 159 5.51 6.61 14.23
C TYR A 159 5.67 5.27 14.94
N LYS A 160 6.68 5.10 15.80
CA LYS A 160 6.83 3.95 16.69
C LYS A 160 5.58 3.70 17.54
N GLY A 161 5.06 4.73 18.20
CA GLY A 161 3.84 4.62 19.00
C GLY A 161 2.63 4.18 18.18
N LYS A 162 2.46 4.72 16.98
CA LYS A 162 1.38 4.35 16.05
C LYS A 162 1.53 2.92 15.52
N THR A 163 2.73 2.54 15.09
CA THR A 163 3.06 1.17 14.64
C THR A 163 2.70 0.15 15.71
N ASN A 164 3.17 0.35 16.94
CA ASN A 164 2.94 -0.59 18.04
C ASN A 164 1.46 -0.68 18.41
N LYS A 165 0.76 0.46 18.41
CA LYS A 165 -0.68 0.49 18.62
C LYS A 165 -1.41 -0.32 17.54
N TYR A 166 -1.14 -0.05 16.26
CA TYR A 166 -1.85 -0.68 15.16
C TYR A 166 -1.59 -2.19 15.08
N TYR A 167 -0.37 -2.66 15.32
CA TYR A 167 -0.12 -4.11 15.44
C TYR A 167 -0.82 -4.73 16.65
N THR A 168 -0.94 -4.01 17.76
CA THR A 168 -1.74 -4.48 18.91
C THR A 168 -3.23 -4.58 18.57
N ASP A 169 -3.76 -3.62 17.82
CA ASP A 169 -5.15 -3.66 17.38
C ASP A 169 -5.39 -4.80 16.37
N LEU A 170 -4.42 -5.10 15.50
CA LEU A 170 -4.48 -6.26 14.59
C LEU A 170 -4.50 -7.60 15.33
N ILE A 171 -3.72 -7.75 16.42
CA ILE A 171 -3.75 -8.97 17.26
C ILE A 171 -5.14 -9.21 17.85
N LYS A 172 -5.84 -8.15 18.26
CA LYS A 172 -7.21 -8.27 18.78
C LYS A 172 -8.21 -8.70 17.72
N LEU A 173 -7.98 -8.34 16.45
CA LEU A 173 -8.84 -8.71 15.33
C LEU A 173 -8.54 -10.13 14.81
N ASP A 174 -7.25 -10.51 14.78
CA ASP A 174 -6.78 -11.81 14.34
C ASP A 174 -5.59 -12.27 15.22
N GLY A 175 -5.91 -12.99 16.29
CA GLY A 175 -4.93 -13.52 17.23
C GLY A 175 -4.10 -14.69 16.67
N SER A 176 -4.51 -15.30 15.54
CA SER A 176 -3.82 -16.48 14.99
C SER A 176 -2.38 -16.18 14.54
N LYS A 177 -2.09 -14.90 14.27
CA LYS A 177 -0.78 -14.40 13.83
C LYS A 177 -0.10 -13.50 14.87
N GLU A 178 -0.49 -13.62 16.13
CA GLU A 178 0.01 -12.76 17.21
C GLU A 178 1.53 -12.69 17.26
N TYR A 179 2.21 -13.84 17.15
CA TYR A 179 3.67 -13.91 17.15
C TYR A 179 4.30 -13.02 16.05
N LEU A 180 3.73 -13.05 14.84
CA LEU A 180 4.23 -12.24 13.71
C LEU A 180 4.03 -10.76 13.99
N TYR A 181 2.86 -10.36 14.49
CA TYR A 181 2.56 -8.95 14.78
C TYR A 181 3.37 -8.40 15.96
N ASN A 182 3.61 -9.22 16.99
CA ASN A 182 4.49 -8.83 18.09
C ASN A 182 5.94 -8.63 17.63
N LYS A 183 6.44 -9.46 16.69
CA LYS A 183 7.78 -9.28 16.10
C LYS A 183 7.92 -7.98 15.30
N LYS A 184 6.82 -7.43 14.77
CA LYS A 184 6.80 -6.16 14.03
C LYS A 184 6.72 -4.93 14.93
N LYS A 185 6.53 -5.09 16.24
CA LYS A 185 6.56 -3.97 17.18
C LYS A 185 8.00 -3.47 17.34
N ILE A 186 8.14 -2.16 17.46
CA ILE A 186 9.42 -1.48 17.56
C ILE A 186 9.69 -1.19 19.05
N THR A 187 10.82 -1.68 19.55
CA THR A 187 11.28 -1.52 20.93
C THR A 187 11.99 -0.20 21.17
#